data_AF-A0A7J3NMD6-F1
#
_entry.id   AF-A0A7J3NMD6-F1
#
_cell.length_a   1.000
_cell.length_b   1.000
_cell.length_c   1.000
_cell.angle_alpha   90.00
_cell.angle_beta   90.00
_cell.angle_gamma   90.00
#
_symmetry.space_group_name_H-M   'P 1'
#
loop_
_entity.id
_entity.type
_entity.pdbx_description
1 polymer ?
#
loop_
_entity_poly.entity_id
_entity_poly.type
_entity_poly.pdbx_seq_one_letter_code
_entity_poly.pdbx_strand_id
1 'polypeptide(L)' 'MPDVCGGKLSPNGYRLMMCPTCGLEGDRDAIAVKNLLRKHQRDVGTSSVHPESPPMTRRGKG' A
#
# COMPACT_ATOMS: atom_id res chain seq x y z
N MET A 1 1.43 -3.91 4.27
CA MET A 1 1.94 -2.93 5.24
C MET A 1 0.75 -2.33 5.96
N PRO A 2 0.46 -2.68 7.23
CA PRO A 2 -0.48 -1.91 8.03
C PRO A 2 0.15 -0.55 8.30
N ASP A 3 -0.46 0.47 7.71
CA ASP A 3 0.11 1.80 7.56
C ASP A 3 0.12 2.64 8.85
N VAL A 4 -0.21 2.03 9.98
CA VAL A 4 -0.14 2.67 11.30
C VAL A 4 1.29 2.68 11.82
N CYS A 5 2.03 1.59 11.61
CA CYS A 5 3.39 1.41 12.12
C CYS A 5 4.32 0.70 11.13
N GLY A 6 3.82 0.29 9.96
CA GLY A 6 4.56 -0.51 8.98
C GLY A 6 4.90 -1.93 9.42
N GLY A 7 4.55 -2.33 10.66
CA GLY A 7 4.85 -3.64 11.22
C GLY A 7 4.14 -4.79 10.50
N LYS A 8 4.67 -6.01 10.56
CA LYS A 8 4.00 -7.15 9.92
C LYS A 8 2.74 -7.53 10.70
N LEU A 9 1.62 -7.72 10.01
CA LEU A 9 0.43 -8.32 10.63
C LEU A 9 0.64 -9.82 10.77
N SER A 10 0.30 -10.34 11.94
CA SER A 10 0.26 -11.76 12.24
C SER A 10 -1.19 -12.22 12.36
N PRO A 11 -1.52 -13.44 11.91
CA PRO A 11 -2.84 -14.01 12.13
C PRO A 11 -3.09 -14.19 13.63
N ASN A 12 -4.24 -13.76 14.12
CA ASN A 12 -4.69 -13.94 15.51
C ASN A 12 -6.04 -14.66 15.58
N GLY A 13 -6.21 -15.69 14.72
CA GLY A 13 -7.46 -16.43 14.54
C GLY A 13 -7.82 -16.57 13.06
N TYR A 14 -9.04 -17.03 12.78
CA TYR A 14 -9.47 -17.33 11.40
C TYR A 14 -9.60 -16.08 10.51
N ARG A 15 -10.22 -15.00 11.02
CA ARG A 15 -10.33 -13.72 10.31
C ARG A 15 -9.64 -12.54 11.00
N LEU A 16 -9.17 -12.74 12.23
CA LEU A 16 -8.52 -11.70 13.01
C LEU A 16 -7.03 -11.60 12.65
N MET A 17 -6.54 -10.38 12.50
CA MET A 17 -5.13 -10.07 12.40
C MET A 17 -4.73 -9.16 13.55
N MET A 18 -3.52 -9.34 14.05
CA MET A 18 -2.91 -8.50 15.08
C MET A 18 -1.57 -7.96 14.58
N CYS A 19 -1.28 -6.70 14.85
CA CYS A 19 0.06 -6.16 14.75
C CYS A 19 0.72 -6.17 16.15
N PRO A 20 1.77 -6.98 16.38
CA PRO A 20 2.45 -7.00 17.68
C PRO A 20 3.21 -5.69 17.97
N THR A 21 3.51 -4.88 16.95
CA THR A 21 4.28 -3.65 17.11
C THR A 21 3.44 -2.48 17.63
N CYS A 22 2.19 -2.34 17.18
CA CYS A 22 1.30 -1.24 17.60
C CYS A 22 0.02 -1.69 18.31
N GLY A 23 -0.19 -2.99 18.49
CA GLY A 23 -1.39 -3.54 19.12
C GLY A 23 -2.66 -3.46 18.26
N LEU A 24 -2.55 -3.14 16.97
CA LEU A 24 -3.71 -3.12 16.07
C LEU A 24 -4.29 -4.53 15.94
N GLU A 25 -5.51 -4.74 16.39
CA GLU A 25 -6.26 -5.99 16.20
C GLU A 25 -7.56 -5.74 15.46
N GLY A 26 -7.94 -6.64 14.55
CA GLY A 26 -9.23 -6.58 13.88
C GLY A 26 -9.38 -7.58 12.75
N ASP A 27 -10.57 -7.61 12.15
CA ASP A 27 -10.85 -8.45 10.99
C ASP A 27 -10.00 -8.03 9.78
N ARG A 28 -9.54 -9.02 9.00
CA ARG A 28 -8.74 -8.83 7.78
C ARG A 28 -9.38 -7.84 6.81
N ASP A 29 -10.68 -7.91 6.60
CA ASP A 29 -11.38 -7.06 5.62
C ASP A 29 -11.45 -5.62 6.13
N ALA A 30 -11.74 -5.44 7.41
CA ALA A 30 -11.74 -4.12 8.05
C ALA A 30 -10.34 -3.46 8.02
N ILE A 31 -9.27 -4.25 8.24
CA ILE A 31 -7.89 -3.78 8.14
C ILE A 31 -7.52 -3.45 6.69
N ALA A 32 -7.97 -4.25 5.71
CA ALA A 32 -7.74 -3.99 4.29
C ALA A 32 -8.37 -2.67 3.84
N VAL A 33 -9.64 -2.42 4.19
CA VAL A 33 -10.34 -1.16 3.86
C VAL A 33 -9.63 0.04 4.50
N LYS A 34 -9.21 -0.06 5.76
CA LYS A 34 -8.44 1.00 6.45
C LYS A 34 -7.11 1.29 5.75
N ASN A 35 -6.39 0.26 5.30
CA ASN A 35 -5.13 0.43 4.57
C ASN A 35 -5.34 1.09 3.20
N LEU A 36 -6.40 0.71 2.48
CA LEU A 36 -6.76 1.31 1.19
C LEU A 36 -7.13 2.79 1.35
N LEU A 37 -7.95 3.13 2.34
CA LEU A 37 -8.34 4.51 2.63
C LEU A 37 -7.12 5.38 2.96
N ARG A 38 -6.20 4.89 3.80
CA ARG A 38 -4.97 5.61 4.14
C ARG A 38 -4.03 5.77 2.94
N LYS A 39 -3.89 4.74 2.11
CA LYS A 39 -3.13 4.84 0.85
C LYS A 39 -3.73 5.94 -0.02
N HIS A 40 -5.05 5.93 -0.20
CA HIS A 40 -5.73 6.97 -0.96
C HIS A 40 -5.46 8.36 -0.37
N GLN A 41 -5.60 8.53 0.95
CA GLN A 41 -5.31 9.79 1.66
C GLN A 41 -3.86 10.30 1.50
N ARG A 42 -2.87 9.39 1.48
CA ARG A 42 -1.47 9.75 1.21
C ARG A 42 -1.25 10.15 -0.24
N ASP A 43 -1.94 9.46 -1.16
CA ASP A 43 -1.81 9.71 -2.59
C ASP A 43 -2.52 11.01 -3.05
N VAL A 44 -3.48 11.56 -2.28
CA VAL A 44 -4.20 12.82 -2.64
C VAL A 44 -3.31 14.08 -2.61
N GLY A 45 -2.07 13.99 -2.12
CA GLY A 45 -1.08 15.09 -2.15
C GLY A 45 0.07 14.89 -3.14
N THR A 46 0.26 13.68 -3.66
CA THR A 46 1.25 13.39 -4.68
C THR A 46 0.61 13.58 -6.05
N SER A 47 0.74 14.79 -6.59
CA SER A 47 0.45 15.05 -8.00
C SER A 47 1.04 13.93 -8.85
N SER A 48 0.19 13.22 -9.56
CA SER A 48 0.58 12.18 -10.51
C SER A 48 1.20 12.86 -11.73
N VAL A 49 2.41 13.40 -11.56
CA VAL A 49 3.32 13.55 -12.69
C VAL A 49 3.77 12.13 -13.00
N HIS A 50 2.99 11.49 -13.86
CA HIS A 50 3.39 10.27 -14.55
C HIS A 50 4.85 10.45 -14.99
N PRO A 51 5.79 9.56 -14.64
CA PRO A 51 7.13 9.67 -15.18
C PRO A 51 6.98 9.66 -16.71
N GLU A 52 7.45 10.71 -17.37
CA GLU A 52 7.41 10.78 -18.83
C GLU A 52 7.96 9.48 -19.39
N SER A 53 7.18 8.82 -20.24
CA SER A 53 7.59 7.57 -20.87
C SER A 53 8.94 7.81 -21.57
N PRO A 54 9.92 6.90 -21.39
CA PRO A 54 11.24 7.09 -21.97
C PRO A 54 11.14 7.28 -23.50
N PRO A 55 11.96 8.17 -24.10
CA PRO A 55 11.86 8.49 -25.51
C PRO A 55 12.11 7.22 -26.34
N MET A 56 11.14 6.89 -27.21
CA MET A 56 11.26 5.79 -28.16
C MET A 56 12.46 6.05 -29.09
N THR A 57 13.56 5.35 -28.86
CA THR A 57 14.70 5.38 -29.78
C THR A 57 14.40 4.47 -30.96
N ARG A 58 14.10 5.08 -32.12
CA ARG A 58 13.99 4.34 -33.38
C ARG A 58 15.39 3.95 -33.83
N ARG A 59 15.82 2.72 -33.50
CA ARG A 59 17.08 2.15 -33.98
C ARG A 59 16.96 1.93 -35.49
N GLY A 60 17.46 2.89 -36.27
CA GLY A 60 17.63 2.77 -37.71
C GLY A 60 18.69 1.72 -38.02
N LYS A 61 18.30 0.73 -38.83
CA LYS A 61 19.16 -0.31 -39.38
C LYS A 61 19.77 0.27 -40.67
N GLY A 62 21.10 0.36 -40.74
CA GLY A 62 21.89 0.69 -41.92
C GLY A 62 23.12 -0.20 -41.91
#